data_AF-A0A4Q5SSP6-F1
#
_entry.id   AF-A0A4Q5SSP6-F1
#
_cell.length_a   1.000
_cell.length_b   1.000
_cell.length_c   1.000
_cell.angle_alpha   90.00
_cell.angle_beta   90.00
_cell.angle_gamma   90.00
#
_symmetry.space_group_name_H-M   'P 1'
#
loop_
_entity.id
_entity.type
_entity.pdbx_description
1 polymer ?
#
loop_
_entity_poly.entity_id
_entity_poly.type
_entity_poly.pdbx_seq_one_letter_code
_entity_poly.pdbx_strand_id
1 'polypeptide(L)'
;MEGSALAPDGKSVAILASDHTLRIRSVPGGALLTEIRGKGTDVIRSFAYVADGAHLFVLTDNGTAQLWTSGGTFVAALPEAAPVERFAISTDGNRIITVSVKEVAVWDAAGKKLAAFTTPAAGELTGLLLSRNGKRLLLRYGQTKAFVYDAGLGLPMLQLKGLDLDPGY
;
A
#
# COMPACT_ATOMS: atom_id res chain seq x y z
N MET A 1 10.53 -5.94 10.41
CA MET A 1 9.07 -6.05 10.38
C MET A 1 8.76 -7.28 9.57
N GLU A 2 8.28 -8.35 10.21
CA GLU A 2 7.82 -9.55 9.50
C GLU A 2 6.39 -9.29 9.05
N GLY A 3 6.17 -9.23 7.74
CA GLY A 3 4.84 -9.00 7.17
C GLY A 3 4.16 -10.32 6.87
N SER A 4 2.89 -10.44 7.26
CA SER A 4 2.03 -11.53 6.78
C SER A 4 0.66 -10.97 6.39
N ALA A 5 0.05 -11.54 5.36
CA ALA A 5 -1.31 -11.20 4.96
C ALA A 5 -2.03 -12.44 4.44
N LEU A 6 -3.31 -12.58 4.80
CA LEU A 6 -4.19 -13.57 4.18
C LEU A 6 -4.68 -13.04 2.84
N ALA A 7 -4.81 -13.94 1.86
CA ALA A 7 -5.55 -13.65 0.65
C ALA A 7 -7.03 -13.36 0.98
N PRO A 8 -7.74 -12.53 0.20
CA PRO A 8 -9.14 -12.19 0.46
C PRO A 8 -10.08 -13.40 0.52
N ASP A 9 -9.77 -14.47 -0.20
CA ASP A 9 -10.55 -15.72 -0.18
C ASP A 9 -10.20 -16.66 0.99
N GLY A 10 -9.19 -16.30 1.80
CA GLY A 10 -8.70 -17.08 2.93
C GLY A 10 -7.98 -18.38 2.57
N LYS A 11 -7.74 -18.67 1.28
CA LYS A 11 -7.15 -19.95 0.84
C LYS A 11 -5.63 -19.96 0.88
N SER A 12 -5.00 -18.78 0.83
CA SER A 12 -3.55 -18.64 0.91
C SER A 12 -3.13 -17.53 1.85
N VAL A 13 -1.90 -17.62 2.33
CA VAL A 13 -1.22 -16.61 3.15
C VAL A 13 0.10 -16.25 2.50
N ALA A 14 0.39 -14.97 2.43
CA ALA A 14 1.68 -14.45 2.01
C ALA A 14 2.50 -14.08 3.25
N ILE A 15 3.76 -14.52 3.29
CA ILE A 15 4.68 -14.29 4.41
C ILE A 15 5.99 -13.74 3.84
N LEU A 16 6.37 -12.54 4.26
CA LEU A 16 7.67 -11.96 3.92
C LEU A 16 8.72 -12.52 4.88
N ALA A 17 9.58 -13.38 4.35
CA ALA A 17 10.65 -13.99 5.13
C ALA A 17 11.83 -13.04 5.32
N SER A 18 12.71 -13.39 6.27
CA SER A 18 13.93 -12.65 6.58
C SER A 18 14.93 -12.57 5.42
N ASP A 19 14.85 -13.50 4.46
CA ASP A 19 15.62 -13.52 3.22
C ASP A 19 15.00 -12.65 2.11
N HIS A 20 14.01 -11.82 2.45
CA HIS A 20 13.29 -10.92 1.56
C HIS A 20 12.50 -11.61 0.45
N THR A 21 12.29 -12.92 0.57
CA THR A 21 11.40 -13.67 -0.32
C THR A 21 10.00 -13.65 0.26
N LEU A 22 9.03 -13.25 -0.56
CA LEU A 22 7.62 -13.36 -0.22
C LEU A 22 7.15 -14.77 -0.58
N ARG A 23 6.77 -15.55 0.43
CA ARG A 23 6.32 -16.93 0.27
C ARG A 23 4.81 -16.98 0.34
N ILE A 24 4.18 -17.51 -0.70
CA ILE A 24 2.75 -17.75 -0.73
C ILE A 24 2.50 -19.20 -0.36
N ARG A 25 1.71 -19.43 0.68
CA ARG A 25 1.41 -20.76 1.22
C ARG A 25 -0.08 -21.02 1.22
N SER A 26 -0.45 -22.26 0.98
CA SER A 26 -1.81 -22.76 1.19
C SER A 26 -2.14 -22.66 2.68
N VAL A 27 -3.29 -22.08 3.02
CA VAL A 27 -3.81 -22.09 4.39
C VAL A 27 -4.13 -23.52 4.82
N PRO A 28 -4.82 -24.35 4.01
CA PRO A 28 -4.87 -25.78 4.24
C PRO A 28 -3.48 -26.41 4.16
N GLY A 29 -2.99 -26.94 5.29
CA GLY A 29 -1.75 -27.74 5.35
C GLY A 29 -0.43 -27.00 5.19
N GLY A 30 -0.42 -25.69 4.93
CA GLY A 30 0.81 -24.88 4.94
C GLY A 30 1.76 -25.06 3.76
N ALA A 31 1.33 -25.77 2.71
CA ALA A 31 2.15 -26.07 1.53
C ALA A 31 2.62 -24.79 0.85
N LEU A 32 3.89 -24.73 0.44
CA LEU A 32 4.43 -23.62 -0.35
C LEU A 32 3.86 -23.69 -1.77
N LEU A 33 3.16 -22.63 -2.19
CA LEU A 33 2.53 -22.52 -3.51
C LEU A 33 3.45 -21.78 -4.50
N THR A 34 4.05 -20.68 -4.07
CA THR A 34 5.01 -19.93 -4.89
C THR A 34 5.95 -19.08 -4.03
N GLU A 35 7.02 -18.59 -4.65
CA GLU A 35 7.95 -17.62 -4.08
C GLU A 35 8.05 -16.40 -5.00
N ILE A 36 8.03 -15.21 -4.40
CA ILE A 36 8.19 -13.94 -5.10
C ILE A 36 9.44 -13.26 -4.55
N ARG A 37 10.35 -12.90 -5.45
CA ARG A 37 11.52 -12.06 -5.18
C ARG A 37 11.33 -10.75 -5.93
N GLY A 38 11.81 -9.65 -5.36
CA GLY A 38 11.74 -8.35 -6.02
C GLY A 38 12.36 -8.42 -7.42
N LYS A 39 11.89 -7.56 -8.32
CA LYS A 39 12.37 -7.58 -9.71
C LYS A 39 13.88 -7.27 -9.74
N GLY A 40 14.67 -8.15 -10.35
CA GLY A 40 16.11 -7.94 -10.48
C GLY A 40 16.83 -8.03 -9.13
N THR A 41 17.44 -6.93 -8.69
CA THR A 41 18.17 -6.83 -7.42
C THR A 41 17.34 -6.21 -6.30
N ASP A 42 16.07 -5.89 -6.56
CA ASP A 42 15.22 -5.21 -5.59
C ASP A 42 14.87 -6.10 -4.39
N VAL A 43 14.90 -5.50 -3.20
CA VAL A 43 14.58 -6.20 -1.94
C VAL A 43 13.16 -5.87 -1.52
N ILE A 44 12.32 -6.89 -1.28
CA ILE A 44 10.96 -6.68 -0.80
C ILE A 44 11.00 -6.24 0.66
N ARG A 45 10.36 -5.09 0.96
CA ARG A 45 10.23 -4.55 2.33
C ARG A 45 8.83 -4.68 2.89
N SER A 46 7.83 -4.60 2.03
CA SER A 46 6.44 -4.72 2.44
C SER A 46 5.58 -5.11 1.24
N PHE A 47 4.38 -5.59 1.51
CA PHE A 47 3.45 -6.05 0.49
C PHE A 47 2.02 -6.01 1.03
N ALA A 48 1.04 -6.13 0.13
CA ALA A 48 -0.34 -6.40 0.50
C ALA A 48 -1.10 -7.08 -0.66
N TYR A 49 -2.10 -7.87 -0.31
CA TYR A 49 -3.02 -8.44 -1.30
C TYR A 49 -3.94 -7.36 -1.87
N VAL A 50 -4.15 -7.43 -3.18
CA VAL A 50 -5.23 -6.73 -3.87
C VAL A 50 -6.54 -7.50 -3.63
N ALA A 51 -7.69 -6.82 -3.67
CA ALA A 51 -8.99 -7.45 -3.38
C ALA A 51 -9.34 -8.64 -4.25
N ASP A 52 -8.81 -8.71 -5.48
CA ASP A 52 -9.06 -9.84 -6.36
C ASP A 52 -8.40 -11.14 -5.87
N GLY A 53 -7.46 -11.07 -4.91
CA GLY A 53 -6.66 -12.19 -4.42
C GLY A 53 -5.69 -12.79 -5.45
N ALA A 54 -5.77 -12.33 -6.70
CA ALA A 54 -4.93 -12.73 -7.81
C ALA A 54 -3.67 -11.88 -7.89
N HIS A 55 -3.66 -10.68 -7.29
CA HIS A 55 -2.53 -9.77 -7.32
C HIS A 55 -2.02 -9.38 -5.93
N LEU A 56 -0.74 -9.01 -5.91
CA LEU A 56 0.01 -8.50 -4.77
C LEU A 56 0.66 -7.19 -5.16
N PHE A 57 0.42 -6.17 -4.35
CA PHE A 57 1.25 -4.98 -4.32
C PHE A 57 2.49 -5.27 -3.50
N VAL A 58 3.66 -4.90 -4.02
CA VAL A 58 4.97 -5.09 -3.39
C VAL A 58 5.69 -3.75 -3.38
N LEU A 59 6.22 -3.37 -2.22
CA LEU A 59 7.08 -2.22 -2.05
C LEU A 59 8.50 -2.67 -1.75
N THR A 60 9.45 -2.20 -2.55
CA THR A 60 10.86 -2.53 -2.43
C THR A 60 11.62 -1.53 -1.55
N ASP A 61 12.87 -1.85 -1.22
CA ASP A 61 13.76 -1.03 -0.42
C ASP A 61 14.22 0.26 -1.10
N ASN A 62 14.32 0.26 -2.42
CA ASN A 62 14.55 1.47 -3.22
C ASN A 62 13.28 2.30 -3.47
N GLY A 63 12.15 1.93 -2.84
CA GLY A 63 10.89 2.64 -2.94
C GLY A 63 10.16 2.43 -4.26
N THR A 64 10.48 1.37 -5.01
CA THR A 64 9.75 0.97 -6.21
C THR A 64 8.50 0.20 -5.82
N ALA A 65 7.35 0.71 -6.26
CA ALA A 65 6.09 0.00 -6.20
C ALA A 65 5.99 -1.00 -7.37
N GLN A 66 5.68 -2.26 -7.07
CA GLN A 66 5.58 -3.35 -8.03
C GLN A 66 4.24 -4.07 -7.87
N LEU A 67 3.68 -4.53 -9.00
CA LEU A 67 2.50 -5.37 -9.04
C LEU A 67 2.90 -6.76 -9.51
N TRP A 68 2.47 -7.77 -8.75
CA TRP A 68 2.75 -9.18 -9.00
C TRP A 68 1.46 -9.98 -9.01
N THR A 69 1.43 -11.10 -9.72
CA THR A 69 0.38 -12.10 -9.50
C THR A 69 0.70 -12.90 -8.23
N SER A 70 -0.32 -13.44 -7.57
CA SER A 70 -0.16 -14.36 -6.43
C SER A 70 0.48 -15.70 -6.83
N GLY A 71 0.58 -15.98 -8.14
CA GLY A 71 1.40 -17.06 -8.70
C GLY A 71 2.88 -16.71 -8.88
N GLY A 72 3.27 -15.46 -8.66
CA GLY A 72 4.66 -14.99 -8.68
C GLY A 72 5.15 -14.45 -10.01
N THR A 73 4.24 -14.06 -10.90
CA THR A 73 4.59 -13.36 -12.14
C THR A 73 4.65 -11.85 -11.91
N PHE A 74 5.73 -11.20 -12.35
CA PHE A 74 5.81 -9.75 -12.36
C PHE A 74 4.85 -9.18 -13.40
N VAL A 75 3.95 -8.30 -12.99
CA VAL A 75 2.97 -7.65 -13.88
C VAL A 75 3.51 -6.31 -14.36
N ALA A 76 3.84 -5.42 -13.43
CA ALA A 76 4.31 -4.07 -13.75
C ALA A 76 5.06 -3.42 -12.59
N ALA A 77 5.88 -2.42 -12.91
CA ALA A 77 6.28 -1.40 -11.94
C ALA A 77 5.25 -0.26 -11.99
N LEU A 78 4.95 0.34 -10.85
CA LEU A 78 4.04 1.48 -10.73
C LEU A 78 4.88 2.77 -10.65
N PRO A 79 5.03 3.52 -11.76
CA PRO A 79 5.98 4.64 -11.83
C PRO A 79 5.53 5.84 -10.99
N GLU A 80 6.43 6.34 -10.15
CA GLU A 80 6.22 7.52 -9.29
C GLU A 80 7.32 8.56 -9.42
N ALA A 81 7.00 9.81 -9.06
CA ALA A 81 7.91 10.94 -9.18
C ALA A 81 9.07 10.91 -8.16
N ALA A 82 8.96 10.08 -7.12
CA ALA A 82 9.96 9.86 -6.08
C ALA A 82 9.76 8.47 -5.43
N PRO A 83 10.79 7.92 -4.75
CA PRO A 83 10.67 6.68 -4.00
C PRO A 83 9.48 6.69 -3.01
N VAL A 84 8.71 5.61 -3.00
CA VAL A 84 7.57 5.43 -2.10
C VAL A 84 8.05 5.12 -0.69
N GLU A 85 7.54 5.86 0.29
CA GLU A 85 7.90 5.68 1.70
C GLU A 85 6.84 4.90 2.48
N ARG A 86 5.58 4.99 2.06
CA ARG A 86 4.42 4.36 2.69
C ARG A 86 3.38 3.99 1.63
N PHE A 87 2.59 2.99 1.93
CA PHE A 87 1.39 2.68 1.14
C PHE A 87 0.25 2.18 2.04
N ALA A 88 -0.95 2.19 1.49
CA ALA A 88 -2.13 1.58 2.08
C ALA A 88 -3.02 0.98 0.98
N ILE A 89 -3.86 0.02 1.35
CA ILE A 89 -4.88 -0.54 0.47
C ILE A 89 -6.26 -0.18 1.05
N SER A 90 -7.22 0.15 0.18
CA SER A 90 -8.60 0.39 0.60
C SER A 90 -9.20 -0.86 1.23
N THR A 91 -10.17 -0.70 2.13
CA THR A 91 -10.78 -1.88 2.77
C THR A 91 -11.56 -2.77 1.80
N ASP A 92 -12.01 -2.21 0.67
CA ASP A 92 -12.60 -2.98 -0.43
C ASP A 92 -11.54 -3.58 -1.37
N GLY A 93 -10.25 -3.35 -1.07
CA GLY A 93 -9.04 -3.82 -1.76
C GLY A 93 -8.86 -3.38 -3.21
N ASN A 94 -9.70 -2.47 -3.71
CA ASN A 94 -9.70 -2.05 -5.11
C ASN A 94 -8.78 -0.86 -5.41
N ARG A 95 -8.19 -0.27 -4.37
CA ARG A 95 -7.33 0.90 -4.47
C ARG A 95 -6.06 0.71 -3.67
N ILE A 96 -4.95 1.10 -4.26
CA ILE A 96 -3.66 1.20 -3.61
C ILE A 96 -3.31 2.68 -3.55
N ILE A 97 -2.90 3.15 -2.37
CA ILE A 97 -2.39 4.50 -2.19
C ILE A 97 -0.94 4.41 -1.82
N THR A 98 -0.12 5.15 -2.53
CA THR A 98 1.30 5.28 -2.26
C THR A 98 1.60 6.73 -1.92
N VAL A 99 2.56 6.91 -1.01
CA VAL A 99 3.00 8.23 -0.57
C VAL A 99 4.51 8.29 -0.66
N SER A 100 4.98 9.30 -1.39
CA SER A 100 6.37 9.70 -1.49
C SER A 100 6.53 11.14 -1.00
N VAL A 101 7.77 11.61 -0.90
CA VAL A 101 8.08 13.01 -0.57
C VAL A 101 7.56 14.02 -1.60
N LYS A 102 7.22 13.59 -2.82
CA LYS A 102 6.73 14.48 -3.89
C LYS A 102 5.24 14.33 -4.17
N GLU A 103 4.68 13.15 -3.94
CA GLU A 103 3.41 12.75 -4.54
C GLU A 103 2.67 11.78 -3.62
N VAL A 104 1.36 11.96 -3.55
CA VAL A 104 0.41 10.92 -3.15
C VAL A 104 -0.27 10.42 -4.41
N ALA A 105 -0.13 9.13 -4.71
CA ALA A 105 -0.74 8.50 -5.87
C ALA A 105 -1.82 7.52 -5.46
N VAL A 106 -2.90 7.46 -6.24
CA VAL A 106 -3.97 6.48 -6.11
C VAL A 106 -3.96 5.60 -7.35
N TRP A 107 -3.93 4.30 -7.14
CA TRP A 107 -3.90 3.28 -8.17
C TRP A 107 -5.14 2.40 -8.06
N ASP A 108 -5.61 1.87 -9.17
CA ASP A 108 -6.53 0.73 -9.12
C ASP A 108 -5.79 -0.60 -8.90
N ALA A 109 -6.58 -1.65 -8.67
CA ALA A 109 -6.12 -3.03 -8.50
C ALA A 109 -5.25 -3.55 -9.67
N ALA A 110 -5.43 -3.01 -10.88
CA ALA A 110 -4.66 -3.40 -12.06
C ALA A 110 -3.36 -2.59 -12.23
N GLY A 111 -3.05 -1.68 -11.30
CA GLY A 111 -1.85 -0.85 -11.35
C GLY A 111 -1.98 0.37 -12.24
N LYS A 112 -3.19 0.77 -12.64
CA LYS A 112 -3.39 2.04 -13.35
C LYS A 112 -3.46 3.19 -12.36
N LYS A 113 -2.66 4.23 -12.59
CA LYS A 113 -2.72 5.48 -11.82
C LYS A 113 -4.05 6.20 -12.12
N LEU A 114 -4.86 6.40 -11.09
CA LEU A 114 -6.15 7.08 -11.16
C LEU A 114 -6.02 8.56 -10.82
N ALA A 115 -5.18 8.89 -9.85
CA ALA A 115 -4.92 10.25 -9.41
C ALA A 115 -3.50 10.38 -8.86
N ALA A 116 -2.95 11.58 -8.94
CA ALA A 116 -1.72 11.97 -8.28
C ALA A 116 -1.82 13.43 -7.88
N PHE A 117 -1.42 13.74 -6.65
CA PHE A 117 -1.47 15.09 -6.12
C PHE A 117 -0.36 15.33 -5.11
N THR A 118 0.02 16.60 -4.98
CA THR A 118 0.98 17.03 -3.96
C THR A 118 0.20 17.36 -2.69
N THR A 119 0.82 17.12 -1.54
CA THR A 119 0.29 17.61 -0.27
C THR A 119 1.01 18.90 0.11
N PRO A 120 0.31 19.93 0.59
CA PRO A 120 0.94 21.14 1.10
C PRO A 120 1.59 20.92 2.47
N ALA A 121 1.53 19.72 3.03
CA ALA A 121 1.99 19.41 4.36
C ALA A 121 3.48 19.04 4.37
N ALA A 122 4.28 19.83 5.09
CA ALA A 122 5.63 19.44 5.50
C ALA A 122 5.56 18.68 6.84
N GLY A 123 6.30 17.57 6.95
CA GLY A 123 6.40 16.77 8.18
C GLY A 123 6.31 15.26 7.90
N GLU A 124 6.53 14.46 8.94
CA GLU A 124 6.42 13.00 8.86
C GLU A 124 4.96 12.57 8.71
N LEU A 125 4.67 11.69 7.74
CA LEU A 125 3.38 11.03 7.60
C LEU A 125 3.21 9.99 8.72
N THR A 126 2.39 10.31 9.71
CA THR A 126 2.14 9.47 10.89
C THR A 126 0.90 8.61 10.76
N GLY A 127 0.02 8.89 9.79
CA GLY A 127 -1.19 8.11 9.56
C GLY A 127 -1.69 8.21 8.12
N LEU A 128 -2.16 7.07 7.62
CA LEU A 128 -2.68 6.89 6.27
C LEU A 128 -3.90 5.97 6.34
N LEU A 129 -5.10 6.52 6.16
CA LEU A 129 -6.35 5.75 6.26
C LEU A 129 -7.27 5.99 5.08
N LEU A 130 -7.88 4.91 4.58
CA LEU A 130 -8.95 4.96 3.59
C LEU A 130 -10.29 4.67 4.25
N SER A 131 -11.28 5.50 3.93
CA SER A 131 -12.67 5.18 4.26
C SER A 131 -13.11 3.86 3.64
N ARG A 132 -14.13 3.23 4.24
CA ARG A 132 -14.55 1.88 3.87
C ARG A 132 -14.92 1.72 2.39
N ASN A 133 -15.47 2.77 1.80
CA ASN A 133 -15.90 2.80 0.41
C ASN A 133 -14.78 3.27 -0.56
N GLY A 134 -13.56 3.46 -0.06
CA GLY A 134 -12.41 3.90 -0.83
C GLY A 134 -12.48 5.34 -1.37
N LYS A 135 -13.51 6.14 -1.01
CA LYS A 135 -13.72 7.48 -1.59
C LYS A 135 -13.03 8.60 -0.82
N ARG A 136 -12.63 8.35 0.42
CA ARG A 136 -11.94 9.33 1.28
C ARG A 136 -10.61 8.78 1.73
N LEU A 137 -9.58 9.60 1.58
CA LEU A 137 -8.25 9.37 2.10
C LEU A 137 -7.98 10.37 3.22
N LEU A 138 -7.56 9.89 4.39
CA LEU A 138 -7.04 10.71 5.48
C LEU A 138 -5.51 10.56 5.51
N LEU A 139 -4.82 11.69 5.41
CA LEU A 139 -3.38 11.81 5.65
C LEU A 139 -3.15 12.57 6.93
N ARG A 140 -2.42 12.00 7.89
CA ARG A 140 -2.03 12.67 9.13
C ARG A 140 -0.53 12.97 9.09
N TYR A 141 -0.19 14.23 9.34
CA TYR A 141 1.17 14.74 9.38
C TYR A 141 1.48 15.26 10.77
N GLY A 142 2.37 14.56 11.49
CA GLY A 142 2.66 14.83 12.90
C GLY A 142 1.42 14.76 13.80
N GLN A 143 1.40 15.61 14.83
CA GLN A 143 0.29 15.64 15.81
C GLN A 143 -0.84 16.61 15.43
N THR A 144 -0.56 17.63 14.60
CA THR A 144 -1.44 18.81 14.52
C THR A 144 -2.19 18.98 13.21
N LYS A 145 -1.82 18.22 12.16
CA LYS A 145 -2.39 18.39 10.82
C LYS A 145 -2.90 17.05 10.30
N ALA A 146 -4.15 17.04 9.85
CA ALA A 146 -4.65 15.99 9.00
C ALA A 146 -5.41 16.58 7.80
N PHE A 147 -5.37 15.86 6.68
CA PHE A 147 -6.00 16.27 5.44
C PHE A 147 -6.88 15.14 4.94
N VAL A 148 -8.11 15.48 4.57
CA VAL A 148 -9.04 14.54 3.92
C VAL A 148 -9.09 14.88 2.44
N TYR A 149 -8.89 13.88 1.59
CA TYR A 149 -8.95 13.98 0.14
C TYR A 149 -10.07 13.12 -0.42
N ASP A 150 -10.63 13.52 -1.56
CA ASP A 150 -11.40 12.61 -2.40
C ASP A 150 -10.41 11.69 -3.13
N ALA A 151 -10.44 10.40 -2.82
CA ALA A 151 -9.47 9.44 -3.37
C ALA A 151 -9.69 9.14 -4.86
N GLY A 152 -10.85 9.50 -5.44
CA GLY A 152 -11.09 9.37 -6.88
C GLY A 152 -10.55 10.54 -7.69
N LEU A 153 -10.39 11.72 -7.07
CA LEU A 153 -10.02 12.96 -7.77
C LEU A 153 -8.73 13.61 -7.25
N GLY A 154 -8.21 13.17 -6.11
CA GLY A 154 -7.04 13.76 -5.45
C GLY A 154 -7.28 15.17 -4.91
N LEU A 155 -8.54 15.63 -4.86
CA LEU A 155 -8.86 16.99 -4.44
C LEU A 155 -8.88 17.08 -2.91
N PRO A 156 -8.19 18.07 -2.30
CA PRO A 156 -8.28 18.32 -0.87
C PRO A 156 -9.71 18.76 -0.53
N MET A 157 -10.35 18.00 0.36
CA MET A 157 -11.71 18.27 0.81
C MET A 157 -11.74 19.01 2.14
N LEU A 158 -10.83 18.69 3.04
CA LEU A 158 -10.83 19.25 4.39
C LEU A 158 -9.41 19.26 4.96
N GLN A 159 -9.05 20.37 5.60
CA GLN A 159 -7.89 20.45 6.48
C GLN A 159 -8.37 20.47 7.93
N LEU A 160 -7.92 19.50 8.72
CA LEU A 160 -8.12 19.45 10.15
C LEU A 160 -6.89 20.07 10.85
N LYS A 161 -7.12 21.09 11.69
CA LYS A 161 -6.11 21.76 12.51
C LYS A 161 -6.51 21.64 13.98
N GLY A 162 -5.53 21.58 14.88
CA GLY A 162 -5.79 21.54 16.33
C GLY A 162 -6.38 20.22 16.80
N LEU A 163 -5.97 19.12 16.18
CA LEU A 163 -6.30 17.77 16.60
C LEU A 163 -5.56 17.47 17.92
N ASP A 164 -6.15 17.83 19.07
CA ASP A 164 -5.83 17.24 20.38
C ASP A 164 -6.29 15.78 20.37
N LEU A 165 -5.60 14.96 19.57
CA LEU A 165 -5.81 13.52 19.53
C LEU A 165 -4.99 12.92 20.68
N ASP A 166 -5.63 12.86 21.85
CA ASP A 166 -5.16 12.15 23.03
C ASP A 166 -4.68 10.73 22.64
N PRO A 167 -3.44 10.31 22.99
CA PRO A 167 -2.88 9.04 22.55
C PRO A 167 -3.50 7.79 23.25
N GLY A 168 -4.63 7.93 23.94
CA GLY A 168 -5.25 6.86 24.70
C GLY A 168 -5.94 5.82 23.82
N TYR A 169 -5.24 4.70 23.55
CA TYR A 169 -5.56 3.31 23.98
C TYR A 169 -4.63 2.32 23.27
#